data_AF-A0A7S2VXT2-F1
#
_entry.id   AF-A0A7S2VXT2-F1
#
_cell.length_a   1.000
_cell.length_b   1.000
_cell.length_c   1.000
_cell.angle_alpha   90.00
_cell.angle_beta   90.00
_cell.angle_gamma   90.00
#
_symmetry.space_group_name_H-M   'P 1'
#
loop_
_entity.id
_entity.type
_entity.pdbx_description
1 polymer ?
#
loop_
_entity_poly.entity_id
_entity_poly.type
_entity_poly.pdbx_seq_one_letter_code
_entity_poly.pdbx_strand_id
1 'polypeptide(L)'
;ELDAPATLRQLRVLSHEYKIASAAHVYVTRRLDARTGALSVKKLGTLRFETNVECGFRARELKTVHVNASDVVEVKLEFVGCHENVKNDGKQIGLMALTLIGEPSVREDACHRGALVAERAPLLGQRLDARATTSSAGVDAVTEEKIREITARKEHAVANEDYDEAKRLRDVISKLIAFGA
;
A
#
# COMPACT_ATOMS: atom_id res chain seq x y z
N GLU A 1 -14.94 -7.61 -1.10
CA GLU A 1 -14.38 -7.23 -2.42
C GLU A 1 -13.68 -5.88 -2.28
N LEU A 2 -12.77 -5.57 -3.19
CA LEU A 2 -12.08 -4.28 -3.26
C LEU A 2 -12.71 -3.41 -4.35
N ASP A 3 -12.75 -2.09 -4.14
CA ASP A 3 -13.37 -1.15 -5.09
C ASP A 3 -12.63 -1.11 -6.44
N ALA A 4 -11.32 -1.32 -6.42
CA ALA A 4 -10.48 -1.46 -7.60
C ALA A 4 -9.43 -2.55 -7.35
N PRO A 5 -8.89 -3.17 -8.42
CA PRO A 5 -7.80 -4.11 -8.25
C PRO A 5 -6.60 -3.42 -7.58
N ALA A 6 -5.94 -4.12 -6.67
CA ALA A 6 -4.89 -3.55 -5.85
C ALA A 6 -3.76 -4.55 -5.56
N THR A 7 -2.56 -4.02 -5.37
CA THR A 7 -1.44 -4.77 -4.82
C THR A 7 -1.52 -4.73 -3.30
N LEU A 8 -1.85 -5.86 -2.71
CA LEU A 8 -1.94 -6.02 -1.27
C LEU A 8 -0.54 -6.28 -0.69
N ARG A 9 -0.13 -5.47 0.29
CA ARG A 9 1.16 -5.55 0.99
C ARG A 9 1.04 -6.13 2.40
N GLN A 10 -0.07 -5.85 3.06
CA GLN A 10 -0.27 -6.26 4.44
C GLN A 10 -1.76 -6.42 4.76
N LEU A 11 -2.07 -7.44 5.55
CA LEU A 11 -3.38 -7.74 6.11
C LEU A 11 -3.26 -7.71 7.64
N ARG A 12 -4.16 -6.99 8.31
CA ARG A 12 -4.27 -6.97 9.77
C ARG A 12 -5.67 -7.37 10.19
N VAL A 13 -5.75 -8.31 11.12
CA VAL A 13 -7.00 -8.84 11.68
C VAL A 13 -6.98 -8.63 13.18
N LEU A 14 -7.86 -7.77 13.69
CA LEU A 14 -8.03 -7.52 15.12
C LEU A 14 -9.26 -8.28 15.63
N SER A 15 -9.02 -9.27 16.48
CA SER A 15 -10.05 -10.08 17.12
C SER A 15 -10.51 -9.47 18.44
N HIS A 16 -11.77 -9.72 18.79
CA HIS A 16 -12.37 -9.34 20.07
C HIS A 16 -11.72 -10.12 21.23
N GLU A 17 -11.58 -9.51 22.41
CA GLU A 17 -10.86 -10.09 23.55
C GLU A 17 -11.32 -11.49 24.04
N TYR A 18 -12.61 -11.86 23.89
CA TYR A 18 -13.11 -13.18 24.30
C TYR A 18 -13.70 -13.99 23.14
N LYS A 19 -13.70 -13.48 21.90
CA LYS A 19 -14.22 -14.19 20.73
C LYS A 19 -13.12 -14.40 19.67
N ILE A 20 -11.92 -14.72 20.15
CA ILE A 20 -10.74 -14.91 19.29
C ILE A 20 -10.91 -16.22 18.51
N ALA A 21 -10.86 -16.14 17.18
CA ALA A 21 -10.85 -17.32 16.31
C ALA A 21 -9.62 -18.19 16.59
N SER A 22 -9.67 -19.50 16.40
CA SER A 22 -8.45 -20.33 16.55
C SER A 22 -7.56 -20.20 15.31
N ALA A 23 -8.16 -20.23 14.13
CA ALA A 23 -7.48 -19.98 12.87
C ALA A 23 -8.37 -19.29 11.83
N ALA A 24 -7.75 -18.73 10.78
CA ALA A 24 -8.43 -18.25 9.59
C ALA A 24 -7.63 -18.63 8.33
N HIS A 25 -8.29 -19.20 7.34
CA HIS A 25 -7.73 -19.38 6.00
C HIS A 25 -7.90 -18.10 5.19
N VAL A 26 -6.81 -17.68 4.55
CA VAL A 26 -6.78 -16.47 3.73
C VAL A 26 -6.72 -16.87 2.28
N TYR A 27 -7.70 -16.41 1.50
CA TYR A 27 -7.75 -16.56 0.06
C TYR A 27 -7.75 -15.18 -0.57
N VAL A 28 -7.10 -15.08 -1.73
CA VAL A 28 -7.17 -13.89 -2.58
C VAL A 28 -7.63 -14.27 -3.96
N THR A 29 -8.54 -13.49 -4.51
CA THR A 29 -8.94 -13.58 -5.90
C THR A 29 -8.17 -12.50 -6.64
N ARG A 30 -7.29 -12.90 -7.56
CA ARG A 30 -6.55 -11.98 -8.44
C ARG A 30 -7.14 -11.98 -9.84
N ARG A 31 -7.05 -10.84 -10.52
CA ARG A 31 -7.31 -10.72 -11.95
C ARG A 31 -6.08 -11.18 -12.72
N LEU A 32 -6.21 -12.21 -13.55
CA LEU A 32 -5.10 -12.76 -14.32
C LEU A 32 -4.87 -12.00 -15.63
N ASP A 33 -5.95 -11.55 -16.27
CA ASP A 33 -5.87 -10.83 -17.54
C ASP A 33 -6.89 -9.69 -17.57
N ALA A 34 -6.41 -8.51 -17.95
CA ALA A 34 -7.21 -7.31 -18.07
C ALA A 34 -8.25 -7.41 -19.20
N ARG A 35 -7.95 -8.14 -20.28
CA ARG A 35 -8.82 -8.20 -21.46
C ARG A 35 -9.90 -9.26 -21.35
N THR A 36 -9.54 -10.47 -20.95
CA THR A 36 -10.49 -11.58 -20.81
C THR A 36 -11.27 -11.54 -19.49
N GLY A 37 -10.79 -10.78 -18.49
CA GLY A 37 -11.42 -10.71 -17.17
C GLY A 37 -11.25 -12.00 -16.37
N ALA A 38 -10.36 -12.90 -16.78
CA ALA A 38 -10.11 -14.15 -16.08
C ALA A 38 -9.67 -13.89 -14.63
N LEU A 39 -10.34 -14.54 -13.68
CA LEU A 39 -10.03 -14.47 -12.25
C LEU A 39 -9.37 -15.76 -11.80
N SER A 40 -8.44 -15.67 -10.86
CA SER A 40 -7.85 -16.84 -10.21
C SER A 40 -7.84 -16.69 -8.71
N VAL A 41 -8.36 -17.69 -8.01
CA VAL A 41 -8.39 -17.75 -6.55
C VAL A 41 -7.16 -18.49 -6.07
N LYS A 42 -6.42 -17.90 -5.12
CA LYS A 42 -5.23 -18.50 -4.50
C LYS A 42 -5.35 -18.46 -2.98
N LYS A 43 -5.15 -19.62 -2.33
CA LYS A 43 -4.96 -19.68 -0.87
C LYS A 43 -3.58 -19.10 -0.53
N LEU A 44 -3.53 -18.05 0.27
CA LEU A 44 -2.27 -17.47 0.76
C LEU A 44 -1.71 -18.26 1.92
N GLY A 45 -2.58 -18.79 2.79
CA GLY A 45 -2.16 -19.57 3.94
C GLY A 45 -3.20 -19.63 5.04
N THR A 46 -2.74 -19.98 6.24
CA THR A 46 -3.56 -20.08 7.46
C THR A 46 -2.96 -19.18 8.53
N LEU A 47 -3.79 -18.30 9.08
CA LEU A 47 -3.45 -17.45 10.21
C LEU A 47 -3.91 -18.16 11.48
N ARG A 48 -2.98 -18.46 12.37
CA ARG A 48 -3.30 -18.94 13.72
C ARG A 48 -3.27 -17.76 14.68
N PHE A 49 -4.30 -17.63 15.48
CA PHE A 49 -4.39 -16.62 16.52
C PHE A 49 -4.02 -17.26 17.85
N GLU A 50 -3.50 -16.46 18.76
CA GLU A 50 -3.17 -16.94 20.10
C GLU A 50 -4.32 -16.70 21.08
N THR A 51 -4.35 -17.53 22.12
CA THR A 51 -5.23 -17.30 23.26
C THR A 51 -4.59 -16.27 24.20
N ASN A 52 -5.40 -15.57 24.97
CA ASN A 52 -5.00 -14.50 25.88
C ASN A 52 -5.34 -14.84 27.35
N VAL A 53 -5.30 -16.13 27.70
CA VAL A 53 -5.63 -16.65 29.06
C VAL A 53 -4.81 -15.93 30.12
N GLU A 54 -3.53 -15.68 29.84
CA GLU A 54 -2.58 -15.01 30.75
C GLU A 54 -3.05 -13.60 31.16
N CYS A 55 -3.84 -12.94 30.30
CA CYS A 55 -4.42 -11.61 30.56
C CYS A 55 -5.88 -11.67 31.04
N GLY A 56 -6.40 -12.85 31.40
CA GLY A 56 -7.78 -13.03 31.87
C GLY A 56 -8.83 -12.68 30.80
N PHE A 57 -8.53 -12.95 29.52
CA PHE A 57 -9.43 -12.67 28.38
C PHE A 57 -9.80 -11.18 28.23
N ARG A 58 -8.86 -10.28 28.55
CA ARG A 58 -9.05 -8.81 28.43
C ARG A 58 -8.29 -8.20 27.26
N ALA A 59 -7.23 -8.86 26.79
CA ALA A 59 -6.40 -8.36 25.70
C ALA A 59 -7.04 -8.68 24.34
N ARG A 60 -6.97 -7.77 23.37
CA ARG A 60 -7.37 -8.09 21.99
C ARG A 60 -6.20 -8.70 21.25
N GLU A 61 -6.50 -9.60 20.33
CA GLU A 61 -5.48 -10.26 19.51
C GLU A 61 -5.40 -9.58 18.15
N LEU A 62 -4.22 -9.03 17.81
CA LEU A 62 -3.94 -8.41 16.51
C LEU A 62 -3.00 -9.30 15.71
N LYS A 63 -3.51 -9.96 14.67
CA LYS A 63 -2.66 -10.68 13.73
C LYS A 63 -2.28 -9.79 12.56
N THR A 64 -0.99 -9.67 12.31
CA THR A 64 -0.43 -8.97 11.15
C THR A 64 0.24 -9.94 10.20
N VAL A 65 -0.04 -9.82 8.91
CA VAL A 65 0.49 -10.69 7.87
C VAL A 65 0.99 -9.82 6.73
N HIS A 66 2.25 -10.02 6.37
CA HIS A 66 2.81 -9.42 5.17
C HIS A 66 2.49 -10.35 4.00
N VAL A 67 1.87 -9.79 2.98
CA VAL A 67 1.43 -10.50 1.78
C VAL A 67 1.94 -9.70 0.60
N ASN A 68 2.35 -10.37 -0.47
CA ASN A 68 2.75 -9.70 -1.70
C ASN A 68 1.93 -10.31 -2.84
N ALA A 69 0.75 -9.75 -3.05
CA ALA A 69 -0.18 -10.20 -4.08
C ALA A 69 -0.62 -8.99 -4.93
N SER A 70 -0.34 -9.05 -6.23
CA SER A 70 -0.77 -8.03 -7.19
C SER A 70 -2.16 -8.33 -7.75
N ASP A 71 -2.80 -7.30 -8.30
CA ASP A 71 -4.06 -7.40 -9.06
C ASP A 71 -5.18 -8.11 -8.27
N VAL A 72 -5.19 -7.95 -6.95
CA VAL A 72 -6.19 -8.54 -6.07
C VAL A 72 -7.49 -7.78 -6.21
N VAL A 73 -8.59 -8.51 -6.41
CA VAL A 73 -9.96 -7.98 -6.52
C VAL A 73 -10.78 -8.33 -5.28
N GLU A 74 -10.48 -9.45 -4.64
CA GLU A 74 -11.19 -9.92 -3.46
C GLU A 74 -10.23 -10.56 -2.46
N VAL A 75 -10.47 -10.34 -1.17
CA VAL A 75 -9.85 -11.06 -0.07
C VAL A 75 -10.96 -11.78 0.69
N LYS A 76 -10.84 -13.10 0.82
CA LYS A 76 -11.78 -13.94 1.57
C LYS A 76 -11.08 -14.54 2.79
N LEU A 77 -11.70 -14.35 3.94
CA LEU A 77 -11.29 -14.95 5.22
C LEU A 77 -12.30 -16.02 5.62
N GLU A 78 -11.80 -17.23 5.87
CA GLU A 78 -12.61 -18.35 6.35
C GLU A 78 -12.11 -18.75 7.73
N PHE A 79 -12.90 -18.45 8.76
CA PHE A 79 -12.51 -18.71 10.15
C PHE A 79 -12.82 -20.15 10.56
N VAL A 80 -11.90 -20.75 11.32
CA VAL A 80 -11.97 -22.13 11.80
C VAL A 80 -11.92 -22.12 13.32
N GLY A 81 -13.08 -22.34 13.93
CA GLY A 81 -13.24 -22.44 15.39
C GLY A 81 -12.88 -21.17 16.16
N CYS A 82 -13.01 -21.23 17.48
CA CYS A 82 -12.59 -20.17 18.39
C CYS A 82 -11.93 -20.76 19.64
N HIS A 83 -11.08 -19.96 20.28
CA HIS A 83 -10.46 -20.33 21.54
C HIS A 83 -11.50 -20.41 22.65
N GLU A 84 -11.53 -21.54 23.33
CA GLU A 84 -12.48 -21.79 24.40
C GLU A 84 -12.21 -20.89 25.60
N ASN A 85 -13.24 -20.23 26.12
CA ASN A 85 -13.15 -19.46 27.35
C ASN A 85 -14.54 -19.26 27.98
N VAL A 86 -14.54 -18.97 29.28
CA VAL A 86 -15.75 -18.79 30.10
C VAL A 86 -16.59 -17.55 29.75
N LYS A 87 -16.08 -16.66 28.89
CA LYS A 87 -16.82 -15.46 28.43
C LYS A 87 -17.42 -15.66 27.03
N ASN A 88 -17.24 -16.84 26.41
CA ASN A 88 -17.71 -17.15 25.06
C ASN A 88 -18.27 -18.57 24.96
N ASP A 89 -19.26 -18.87 25.78
CA ASP A 89 -19.93 -20.19 25.80
C ASP A 89 -20.59 -20.52 24.45
N GLY A 90 -21.04 -19.50 23.72
CA GLY A 90 -21.65 -19.64 22.40
C GLY A 90 -20.68 -19.95 21.26
N LYS A 91 -19.38 -20.14 21.55
CA LYS A 91 -18.33 -20.43 20.56
C LYS A 91 -18.33 -19.48 19.36
N GLN A 92 -18.61 -18.21 19.63
CA GLN A 92 -18.70 -17.18 18.60
C GLN A 92 -17.32 -16.64 18.23
N ILE A 93 -17.20 -16.13 17.01
CA ILE A 93 -16.00 -15.43 16.53
C ILE A 93 -16.35 -13.95 16.40
N GLY A 94 -15.52 -13.09 16.98
CA GLY A 94 -15.71 -11.65 17.00
C GLY A 94 -14.55 -10.96 16.32
N LEU A 95 -14.85 -10.32 15.20
CA LEU A 95 -13.90 -9.47 14.47
C LEU A 95 -14.16 -8.01 14.83
N MET A 96 -13.14 -7.31 15.29
CA MET A 96 -13.24 -5.89 15.64
C MET A 96 -12.80 -4.98 14.51
N ALA A 97 -11.72 -5.35 13.82
CA ALA A 97 -11.23 -4.59 12.68
C ALA A 97 -10.54 -5.51 11.66
N LEU A 98 -10.75 -5.19 10.40
CA LEU A 98 -10.01 -5.75 9.27
C LEU A 98 -9.34 -4.58 8.54
N THR A 99 -8.01 -4.63 8.41
CA THR A 99 -7.26 -3.60 7.71
C THR A 99 -6.46 -4.24 6.58
N LEU A 100 -6.68 -3.73 5.37
CA LEU A 100 -5.93 -4.09 4.17
C LEU A 100 -5.05 -2.90 3.81
N ILE A 101 -3.75 -3.13 3.65
CA ILE A 101 -2.79 -2.08 3.31
C ILE A 101 -2.13 -2.48 1.99
N GLY A 102 -2.13 -1.55 1.05
CA GLY A 102 -1.65 -1.77 -0.30
C GLY A 102 -1.78 -0.52 -1.14
N GLU A 103 -1.51 -0.69 -2.43
CA GLU A 103 -1.62 0.34 -3.45
C GLU A 103 -2.58 -0.10 -4.56
N PRO A 104 -3.44 0.78 -5.08
CA PRO A 104 -4.30 0.42 -6.20
C PRO A 104 -3.43 0.06 -7.42
N SER A 105 -3.80 -0.98 -8.15
CA SER A 105 -3.12 -1.32 -9.40
C SER A 105 -3.45 -0.22 -10.41
N VAL A 106 -2.44 0.52 -10.85
CA VAL A 106 -2.61 1.53 -11.90
C VAL A 106 -2.98 0.78 -13.18
N ARG A 107 -4.22 0.95 -13.66
CA ARG A 107 -4.55 0.55 -15.03
C ARG A 107 -3.82 1.52 -15.94
N GLU A 108 -2.95 1.02 -16.81
CA GLU A 108 -2.47 1.78 -17.98
C GLU A 108 -3.58 1.96 -19.04
N ASP A 109 -4.85 2.04 -18.63
CA ASP A 109 -5.98 2.36 -19.48
C ASP A 109 -6.22 3.88 -19.41
N ALA A 110 -5.26 4.67 -19.88
CA ALA A 110 -5.43 6.10 -20.07
C ALA A 110 -4.73 6.56 -21.37
N CYS A 111 -5.29 6.14 -22.50
CA CYS A 111 -5.27 6.97 -23.70
C CYS A 111 -6.73 7.39 -24.03
N HIS A 112 -7.01 8.68 -23.84
CA HIS A 112 -8.10 9.46 -24.44
C HIS A 112 -9.57 9.05 -24.18
N ARG A 113 -10.15 9.60 -23.10
CA ARG A 113 -11.51 10.15 -23.16
C ARG A 113 -11.74 11.20 -22.08
N GLY A 114 -11.70 12.47 -22.46
CA GLY A 114 -12.19 13.56 -21.62
C GLY A 114 -13.71 13.56 -21.54
N ALA A 115 -14.25 13.87 -20.36
CA ALA A 115 -15.51 14.57 -20.09
C ALA A 115 -15.76 14.46 -18.58
N LEU A 116 -15.59 15.55 -17.82
CA LEU A 116 -16.70 16.41 -17.38
C LEU A 116 -17.71 15.67 -16.49
N VAL A 117 -17.47 15.68 -15.17
CA VAL A 117 -18.53 16.01 -14.20
C VAL A 117 -17.92 16.90 -13.14
N ALA A 118 -18.23 18.19 -13.25
CA ALA A 118 -18.07 19.15 -12.17
C ALA A 118 -19.19 18.89 -11.15
N GLU A 119 -18.84 18.54 -9.92
CA GLU A 119 -19.68 18.87 -8.78
C GLU A 119 -18.89 19.74 -7.80
N ARG A 120 -19.54 20.84 -7.42
CA ARG A 120 -18.98 21.99 -6.70
C ARG A 120 -18.66 21.61 -5.25
N ALA A 121 -17.41 21.78 -4.84
CA ALA A 121 -17.03 21.99 -3.44
C ALA A 121 -16.15 23.25 -3.34
N PRO A 122 -16.33 24.11 -2.32
CA PRO A 122 -15.76 25.44 -2.30
C PRO A 122 -14.27 25.45 -1.94
N LEU A 123 -13.60 26.42 -2.55
CA LEU A 123 -12.20 26.80 -2.46
C LEU A 123 -11.59 26.68 -1.04
N LEU A 124 -10.56 25.83 -0.91
CA LEU A 124 -9.52 25.99 0.10
C LEU A 124 -8.26 25.18 -0.25
N GLY A 125 -7.17 25.92 -0.49
CA GLY A 125 -5.81 25.46 -0.18
C GLY A 125 -5.25 24.30 -1.00
N GLN A 126 -5.08 24.53 -2.30
CA GLN A 126 -4.36 23.62 -3.19
C GLN A 126 -2.85 23.68 -2.90
N ARG A 127 -2.25 22.60 -2.38
CA ARG A 127 -0.83 22.29 -2.55
C ARG A 127 -0.68 20.83 -2.93
N LEU A 128 -0.65 20.62 -4.24
CA LEU A 128 -0.33 19.35 -4.89
C LEU A 128 1.18 19.13 -4.79
N ASP A 129 1.62 18.11 -4.06
CA ASP A 129 2.93 17.50 -4.28
C ASP A 129 2.84 16.65 -5.55
N ALA A 130 2.83 17.33 -6.68
CA ALA A 130 2.98 16.71 -7.98
C ALA A 130 4.42 16.21 -8.09
N ARG A 131 4.58 14.90 -8.10
CA ARG A 131 5.77 14.20 -8.57
C ARG A 131 5.96 14.52 -10.05
N ALA A 132 6.57 15.68 -10.30
CA ALA A 132 7.06 16.07 -11.61
C ALA A 132 8.22 15.14 -11.96
N THR A 133 7.98 14.23 -12.90
CA THR A 133 8.92 14.02 -13.99
C THR A 133 9.18 15.41 -14.60
N THR A 134 10.20 16.09 -14.07
CA THR A 134 10.68 17.37 -14.58
C THR A 134 11.25 17.10 -15.97
N SER A 135 10.37 17.17 -16.96
CA SER A 135 10.78 17.47 -18.33
C SER A 135 11.59 18.76 -18.28
N SER A 136 12.77 18.72 -18.88
CA SER A 136 13.80 19.78 -18.92
C SER A 136 13.37 21.00 -19.76
N ALA A 137 12.09 21.28 -19.86
CA ALA A 137 11.55 22.34 -20.69
C ALA A 137 11.48 23.64 -19.87
N GLY A 138 12.62 24.32 -19.72
CA GLY A 138 12.65 25.68 -19.15
C GLY A 138 13.98 26.15 -18.55
N VAL A 139 15.01 25.31 -18.47
CA VAL A 139 16.25 25.65 -17.75
C VAL A 139 17.31 26.21 -18.71
N ASP A 140 17.94 27.34 -18.35
CA ASP A 140 19.05 27.94 -19.09
C ASP A 140 20.19 26.94 -19.38
N ALA A 141 20.80 27.02 -20.56
CA ALA A 141 21.81 26.06 -21.04
C ALA A 141 23.00 25.87 -20.07
N VAL A 142 23.41 26.94 -19.38
CA VAL A 142 24.50 26.90 -18.37
C VAL A 142 24.07 26.15 -17.11
N THR A 143 22.81 26.32 -16.69
CA THR A 143 22.23 25.65 -15.53
C THR A 143 21.98 24.16 -15.84
N GLU A 144 21.61 23.82 -17.08
CA GLU A 144 21.44 22.44 -17.53
C GLU A 144 22.78 21.66 -17.49
N GLU A 145 23.87 22.25 -17.98
CA GLU A 145 25.20 21.63 -17.91
C GLU A 145 25.62 21.36 -16.46
N LYS A 146 25.33 22.31 -15.56
CA LYS A 146 25.62 22.16 -14.13
C LYS A 146 24.79 21.07 -13.48
N ILE A 147 23.52 20.94 -13.85
CA ILE A 147 22.65 19.86 -13.37
C ILE A 147 23.21 18.50 -13.81
N ARG A 148 23.66 18.37 -15.07
CA ARG A 148 24.25 17.12 -15.60
C ARG A 148 25.51 16.70 -14.84
N GLU A 149 26.39 17.66 -14.54
CA GLU A 149 27.60 17.41 -13.75
C GLU A 149 27.26 16.90 -12.32
N ILE A 150 26.27 17.53 -11.68
CA ILE A 150 25.87 17.16 -10.31
C ILE A 150 25.12 15.82 -10.29
N THR A 151 24.34 15.48 -11.33
CA THR A 151 23.71 14.17 -11.45
C THR A 151 24.73 13.04 -11.61
N ALA A 152 25.79 13.26 -12.41
CA ALA A 152 26.85 12.26 -12.58
C ALA A 152 27.62 12.01 -11.26
N ARG A 153 27.90 13.07 -10.50
CA ARG A 153 28.51 12.94 -9.16
C ARG A 153 27.59 12.21 -8.18
N LYS A 154 26.27 12.45 -8.24
CA LYS A 154 25.29 11.74 -7.41
C LYS A 154 25.31 10.24 -7.71
N GLU A 155 25.35 9.87 -9.00
CA GLU A 155 25.43 8.46 -9.42
C GLU A 155 26.73 7.80 -8.96
N HIS A 156 27.85 8.50 -9.04
CA HIS A 156 29.14 8.02 -8.50
C HIS A 156 29.12 7.85 -6.98
N ALA A 157 28.48 8.76 -6.23
CA ALA A 157 28.32 8.65 -4.78
C ALA A 157 27.44 7.45 -4.40
N VAL A 158 26.36 7.21 -5.16
CA VAL A 158 25.52 6.01 -4.98
C VAL A 158 26.29 4.72 -5.29
N ALA A 159 27.12 4.72 -6.33
CA ALA A 159 27.95 3.56 -6.70
C ALA A 159 28.99 3.22 -5.62
N ASN A 160 29.46 4.23 -4.88
CA ASN A 160 30.38 4.07 -3.75
C ASN A 160 29.68 3.94 -2.39
N GLU A 161 28.36 3.75 -2.38
CA GLU A 161 27.52 3.60 -1.17
C GLU A 161 27.56 4.79 -0.20
N ASP A 162 27.98 5.97 -0.67
CA ASP A 162 27.95 7.21 0.10
C ASP A 162 26.60 7.92 -0.09
N TYR A 163 25.60 7.40 0.64
CA TYR A 163 24.21 7.84 0.54
C TYR A 163 23.97 9.24 1.12
N ASP A 164 24.78 9.69 2.07
CA ASP A 164 24.68 11.03 2.66
C ASP A 164 25.08 12.10 1.64
N GLU A 165 26.14 11.86 0.89
CA GLU A 165 26.58 12.76 -0.17
C GLU A 165 25.60 12.75 -1.36
N ALA A 166 25.08 11.58 -1.75
CA ALA A 166 24.05 11.47 -2.77
C ALA A 166 22.78 12.28 -2.43
N LYS A 167 22.39 12.31 -1.14
CA LYS A 167 21.25 13.10 -0.66
C LYS A 167 21.51 14.61 -0.78
N ARG A 168 22.70 15.07 -0.41
CA ARG A 168 23.09 16.49 -0.56
C ARG A 168 23.05 16.94 -2.01
N LEU A 169 23.62 16.14 -2.91
CA LEU A 169 23.64 16.45 -4.35
C LEU A 169 22.22 16.52 -4.94
N ARG A 170 21.32 15.63 -4.50
CA ARG A 170 19.89 15.67 -4.88
C ARG A 170 19.20 16.96 -4.45
N ASP A 171 19.45 17.42 -3.22
CA ASP A 171 18.83 18.64 -2.70
C ASP A 171 19.38 19.89 -3.42
N VAL A 172 20.65 19.88 -3.85
CA VAL A 172 21.24 20.93 -4.70
C VAL A 172 20.61 20.95 -6.09
N ILE A 173 20.43 19.79 -6.73
CA ILE A 173 19.74 19.69 -8.05
C ILE A 173 18.33 20.28 -7.94
N SER A 174 17.61 19.94 -6.87
CA SER A 174 16.25 20.44 -6.64
C SER A 174 16.21 21.97 -6.51
N LYS A 175 17.21 22.56 -5.86
CA LYS A 175 17.35 24.03 -5.78
C LYS A 175 17.67 24.64 -7.13
N LEU A 176 18.60 24.07 -7.90
CA LEU A 176 18.96 24.60 -9.23
C LEU A 176 17.80 24.56 -10.22
N ILE A 177 16.99 23.50 -10.18
CA ILE A 177 15.76 23.41 -10.98
C ILE A 177 14.75 24.47 -10.54
N ALA A 178 14.63 24.73 -9.23
CA ALA A 178 13.71 25.75 -8.71
C ALA A 178 14.15 27.20 -8.99
N PHE A 179 15.45 27.46 -9.19
CA PHE A 179 15.99 28.78 -9.52
C PHE A 179 16.05 29.06 -11.04
N GLY A 180 16.12 28.01 -11.85
CA GLY A 180 16.23 28.11 -13.32
C GLY A 180 14.93 27.97 -14.08
N ALA A 181 13.78 27.89 -13.40
CA ALA A 181 12.43 27.90 -13.98
C ALA A 181 11.77 29.27 -13.79
#